data_AF-A0AAU2XM31-F1
#
_entry.id   AF-A0AAU2XM31-F1
#
_cell.length_a   1.000
_cell.length_b   1.000
_cell.length_c   1.000
_cell.angle_alpha   90.00
_cell.angle_beta   90.00
_cell.angle_gamma   90.00
#
_symmetry.space_group_name_H-M   'P 1'
#
loop_
_entity.id
_entity.type
_entity.pdbx_description
1 polymer ?
#
loop_
_entity_poly.entity_id
_entity_poly.type
_entity_poly.pdbx_seq_one_letter_code
_entity_poly.pdbx_strand_id
1 'polypeptide(L)'
;MSLNAEPTHAPREPGTGADSPDRKLGQDLVPQVERDKFTLRLRQALTAFVDSPRQAVEEADAVFDEVATQFTNTLAERRRALRARWQDQDTDA
;
A
#
# COMPACT_ATOMS: atom_id res chain seq x y z
N MET A 1 -48.00 -45.39 -6.52
CA MET A 1 -47.67 -44.28 -5.60
C MET A 1 -46.26 -44.48 -5.10
N SER A 2 -45.32 -43.63 -5.52
CA SER A 2 -44.31 -43.01 -4.65
C SER A 2 -43.54 -42.00 -5.50
N LEU A 3 -43.48 -40.79 -4.96
CA LEU A 3 -43.07 -39.54 -5.59
C LEU A 3 -41.56 -39.51 -5.87
N ASN A 4 -41.24 -38.78 -6.93
CA ASN A 4 -39.91 -38.27 -7.24
C ASN A 4 -39.55 -37.16 -6.23
N ALA A 5 -38.34 -37.18 -5.66
CA ALA A 5 -37.66 -36.01 -5.09
C ALA A 5 -36.23 -36.37 -4.69
N GLU A 6 -35.29 -36.25 -5.63
CA GLU A 6 -33.93 -35.84 -5.28
C GLU A 6 -34.00 -34.43 -4.67
N PRO A 7 -33.50 -34.20 -3.45
CA PRO A 7 -33.23 -32.85 -3.00
C PRO A 7 -31.93 -32.36 -3.63
N THR A 8 -32.11 -31.70 -4.76
CA THR A 8 -31.55 -30.37 -5.06
C THR A 8 -30.11 -30.12 -4.61
N HIS A 9 -29.24 -30.07 -5.63
CA HIS A 9 -28.04 -29.25 -5.70
C HIS A 9 -28.21 -27.90 -4.98
N ALA A 10 -27.67 -27.80 -3.76
CA ALA A 10 -27.36 -26.52 -3.15
C ALA A 10 -25.94 -26.14 -3.59
N PRO A 11 -25.74 -24.99 -4.27
CA PRO A 11 -24.42 -24.43 -4.45
C PRO A 11 -23.80 -24.25 -3.07
N ARG A 12 -22.63 -24.85 -2.82
CA ARG A 12 -21.82 -24.43 -1.70
C ARG A 12 -21.41 -23.00 -2.00
N GLU A 13 -22.06 -22.07 -1.30
CA GLU A 13 -21.65 -20.69 -1.16
C GLU A 13 -20.12 -20.67 -1.03
N PRO A 14 -19.38 -20.07 -1.96
CA PRO A 14 -17.99 -19.76 -1.71
C PRO A 14 -17.99 -18.90 -0.46
N GLY A 15 -17.34 -19.40 0.59
CA GLY A 15 -17.13 -18.64 1.81
C GLY A 15 -16.69 -17.25 1.38
N THR A 16 -17.59 -16.29 1.58
CA THR A 16 -17.28 -14.88 1.62
C THR A 16 -16.45 -14.75 2.88
N GLY A 17 -15.19 -15.19 2.78
CA GLY A 17 -14.11 -14.75 3.61
C GLY A 17 -14.13 -13.27 3.41
N ALA A 18 -14.80 -12.61 4.35
CA ALA A 18 -14.90 -11.18 4.48
C ALA A 18 -13.58 -10.61 3.98
N ASP A 19 -13.72 -9.83 2.91
CA ASP A 19 -12.81 -8.76 2.55
C ASP A 19 -12.10 -8.30 3.83
N SER A 20 -10.91 -8.85 4.04
CA SER A 20 -10.08 -8.46 5.16
C SER A 20 -9.36 -7.25 4.60
N PRO A 21 -9.78 -6.01 4.92
CA PRO A 21 -9.04 -4.82 4.49
C PRO A 21 -7.57 -4.93 4.96
N ASP A 22 -7.33 -5.69 6.04
CA ASP A 22 -6.02 -6.03 6.59
C ASP A 22 -5.04 -6.66 5.60
N ARG A 23 -5.49 -7.45 4.60
CA ARG A 23 -4.55 -8.09 3.67
C ARG A 23 -4.12 -7.19 2.52
N LYS A 24 -4.89 -6.14 2.22
CA LYS A 24 -4.51 -5.07 1.29
C LYS A 24 -3.65 -3.99 1.96
N LEU A 25 -3.76 -3.82 3.28
CA LEU A 25 -3.00 -2.85 4.07
C LEU A 25 -1.56 -3.30 4.42
N GLY A 26 -1.02 -4.29 3.71
CA GLY A 26 0.34 -4.79 3.91
C GLY A 26 1.36 -4.43 2.82
N GLN A 27 1.03 -3.62 1.79
CA GLN A 27 1.78 -3.69 0.53
C GLN A 27 2.19 -2.37 -0.11
N ASP A 28 1.61 -1.23 0.26
CA ASP A 28 2.04 0.05 -0.29
C ASP A 28 3.16 0.65 0.57
N LEU A 29 4.38 0.61 0.04
CA LEU A 29 5.59 1.20 0.64
C LEU A 29 5.48 2.72 0.84
N VAL A 30 4.53 3.36 0.15
CA VAL A 30 4.17 4.77 0.32
C VAL A 30 2.65 4.88 0.44
N PRO A 31 2.13 5.48 1.52
CA PRO A 31 0.69 5.69 1.72
C PRO A 31 0.02 6.39 0.53
N GLN A 32 -1.23 6.04 0.23
CA GLN A 32 -1.99 6.65 -0.88
C GLN A 32 -2.06 8.19 -0.75
N VAL A 33 -2.29 8.70 0.47
CA VAL A 33 -2.40 10.15 0.73
C VAL A 33 -1.09 10.90 0.45
N GLU A 34 0.05 10.25 0.68
CA GLU A 34 1.39 10.79 0.38
C GLU A 34 1.61 10.82 -1.13
N ARG A 35 1.24 9.73 -1.82
CA ARG A 35 1.30 9.67 -3.29
C ARG A 35 0.44 10.72 -3.98
N ASP A 36 -0.76 10.99 -3.47
CA ASP A 36 -1.64 12.03 -3.99
C ASP A 36 -1.02 13.43 -3.81
N LYS A 37 -0.41 13.68 -2.64
CA LYS A 37 0.32 14.92 -2.34
C LYS A 37 1.52 15.12 -3.27
N PHE A 38 2.32 14.08 -3.51
CA PHE A 38 3.45 14.14 -4.45
C PHE A 38 2.97 14.39 -5.88
N THR A 39 1.88 13.73 -6.29
CA THR A 39 1.27 13.93 -7.62
C THR A 39 0.80 15.36 -7.82
N LEU A 40 0.17 15.96 -6.79
CA LEU A 40 -0.30 17.35 -6.84
C LEU A 40 0.87 18.33 -6.97
N ARG A 41 1.92 18.18 -6.14
CA ARG A 41 3.10 19.05 -6.18
C ARG A 41 3.85 18.93 -7.50
N LEU A 42 4.03 17.72 -8.02
CA LEU A 42 4.68 17.51 -9.31
C LEU A 42 3.91 18.21 -10.44
N ARG A 43 2.58 18.15 -10.43
CA ARG A 43 1.74 18.86 -11.41
C ARG A 43 1.87 20.38 -11.30
N GLN A 44 1.98 20.91 -10.07
CA GLN A 44 2.21 22.33 -9.84
C GLN A 44 3.58 22.77 -10.37
N ALA A 45 4.65 22.02 -10.06
CA ALA A 45 5.99 22.30 -10.56
C ALA A 45 6.06 22.26 -12.10
N LEU A 46 5.41 21.28 -12.75
CA LEU A 46 5.32 21.22 -14.22
C LEU A 46 4.58 22.41 -14.84
N THR A 47 3.58 22.95 -14.13
CA THR A 47 2.84 24.15 -14.56
C THR A 47 3.70 25.40 -14.39
N ALA A 48 4.43 25.52 -13.28
CA ALA A 48 5.31 26.65 -12.98
C ALA A 48 6.65 26.62 -13.74
N PHE A 49 7.04 25.47 -14.30
CA PHE A 49 8.30 25.29 -15.03
C PHE A 49 8.44 26.23 -16.24
N VAL A 50 7.32 26.54 -16.90
CA VAL A 50 7.31 27.45 -18.05
C VAL A 50 7.67 28.89 -17.62
N ASP A 51 7.27 29.28 -16.41
CA ASP A 51 7.49 30.63 -15.87
C ASP A 51 8.82 30.76 -15.10
N SER A 52 9.28 29.69 -14.46
CA SER A 52 10.49 29.69 -13.64
C SER A 52 11.15 28.30 -13.64
N PRO A 53 11.85 27.93 -14.73
CA PRO A 53 12.34 26.58 -14.95
C PRO A 53 13.33 26.10 -13.89
N ARG A 54 14.17 26.99 -13.35
CA ARG A 54 15.14 26.63 -12.29
C ARG A 54 14.45 26.33 -10.96
N GLN A 55 13.48 27.17 -10.57
CA GLN A 55 12.73 26.99 -9.32
C GLN A 55 11.84 25.74 -9.36
N ALA A 56 11.19 25.46 -10.48
CA ALA A 56 10.38 24.26 -10.64
C ALA A 56 11.20 22.96 -10.55
N VAL A 57 12.45 22.97 -11.02
CA VAL A 57 13.37 21.82 -10.88
C VAL A 57 13.83 21.67 -9.43
N GLU A 58 14.16 22.75 -8.73
CA GLU A 58 14.50 22.71 -7.30
C GLU A 58 13.34 22.14 -6.46
N GLU A 59 12.10 22.51 -6.77
CA GLU A 59 10.92 21.97 -6.08
C GLU A 59 10.67 20.49 -6.41
N ALA A 60 10.90 20.07 -7.67
CA ALA A 60 10.82 18.66 -8.05
C ALA A 60 11.90 17.80 -7.36
N ASP A 61 13.12 18.34 -7.22
CA ASP A 61 14.23 17.69 -6.51
C ASP A 61 13.92 17.53 -5.01
N ALA A 62 13.40 18.58 -4.36
CA ALA A 62 12.97 18.52 -2.97
C ALA A 62 11.85 17.50 -2.74
N VAL A 63 10.88 17.41 -3.66
CA VAL A 63 9.82 16.40 -3.61
C VAL A 63 10.39 14.99 -3.75
N PHE A 64 11.36 14.80 -4.65
CA PHE A 64 12.00 13.50 -4.84
C PHE A 64 12.76 13.05 -3.59
N ASP A 65 13.48 13.96 -2.92
CA ASP A 65 14.19 13.67 -1.67
C ASP A 65 13.24 13.30 -0.53
N GLU A 66 12.08 13.97 -0.42
CA GLU A 66 11.02 13.63 0.54
C GLU A 66 10.49 12.20 0.31
N VAL A 67 10.24 11.84 -0.95
CA VAL A 67 9.80 10.48 -1.34
C VAL A 67 10.86 9.43 -1.00
N ALA A 68 12.14 9.69 -1.34
CA ALA A 68 13.23 8.77 -1.08
C ALA A 68 13.44 8.54 0.43
N THR A 69 13.35 9.61 1.22
CA THR A 69 13.41 9.56 2.68
C THR A 69 12.25 8.76 3.27
N GLN A 70 11.01 9.02 2.83
CA GLN A 70 9.86 8.28 3.32
C GLN A 70 9.92 6.78 2.96
N PHE A 71 10.35 6.47 1.74
CA PHE A 71 10.50 5.10 1.27
C PHE A 71 11.54 4.33 2.09
N THR A 72 12.71 4.92 2.33
CA THR A 72 13.77 4.29 3.12
C THR A 72 13.39 4.12 4.58
N ASN A 73 12.68 5.08 5.17
CA ASN A 73 12.12 4.97 6.52
C ASN A 73 11.12 3.82 6.63
N THR A 74 10.18 3.74 5.69
CA THR A 74 9.17 2.67 5.67
C THR A 74 9.83 1.29 5.52
N LEU A 75 10.86 1.17 4.68
CA LEU A 75 11.62 -0.06 4.54
C LEU A 75 12.40 -0.41 5.83
N ALA A 76 12.97 0.59 6.50
CA ALA A 76 13.67 0.40 7.76
C ALA A 76 12.72 -0.09 8.87
N GLU A 77 11.52 0.46 8.95
CA GLU A 77 10.45 0.04 9.87
C GLU A 77 10.01 -1.39 9.57
N ARG A 78 9.74 -1.72 8.31
CA ARG A 78 9.37 -3.09 7.91
C ARG A 78 10.44 -4.10 8.27
N ARG A 79 11.72 -3.76 8.05
CA ARG A 79 12.86 -4.62 8.43
C ARG A 79 12.97 -4.79 9.95
N ARG A 80 12.75 -3.73 10.73
CA ARG A 80 12.72 -3.80 12.20
C ARG A 80 11.58 -4.70 12.69
N ALA A 81 10.38 -4.54 12.13
CA ALA A 81 9.24 -5.37 12.46
C ALA A 81 9.50 -6.86 12.12
N LEU A 82 10.08 -7.15 10.95
CA LEU A 82 10.45 -8.51 10.58
C LEU A 82 11.49 -9.10 11.54
N ARG A 83 12.51 -8.33 11.92
CA ARG A 83 13.53 -8.75 12.87
C ARG A 83 12.94 -9.05 14.25
N ALA A 84 12.06 -8.18 14.75
CA ALA A 84 11.39 -8.38 16.02
C ALA A 84 10.55 -9.67 16.01
N ARG A 85 9.81 -9.92 14.93
CA ARG A 85 9.02 -11.15 14.76
C ARG A 85 9.87 -12.42 14.73
N TRP A 86 11.07 -12.37 14.13
CA TRP A 86 11.97 -13.52 14.15
C TRP A 86 12.62 -13.74 15.51
N GLN A 87 13.02 -12.68 16.22
CA GLN A 87 13.61 -12.78 17.56
C GLN A 87 12.62 -13.30 18.62
N ASP A 88 11.35 -12.96 18.50
CA ASP A 88 10.28 -13.46 19.36
C ASP A 88 10.09 -14.97 19.19
N GLN A 89 10.19 -15.49 17.96
CA GLN A 89 10.10 -16.92 17.66
C GLN A 89 11.32 -17.74 18.13
N ASP A 90 12.52 -17.16 18.11
CA ASP A 90 13.73 -17.80 18.65
C ASP A 90 13.75 -17.81 20.20
N THR A 91 12.96 -16.96 20.85
CA THR A 91 12.89 -16.86 22.32
C THR A 91 11.86 -17.83 22.93
N ASP A 92 10.95 -18.36 22.12
CA ASP A 92 9.87 -19.29 22.52
C ASP A 92 10.25 -20.78 22.30
N ALA A 93 11.55 -21.08 22.15
CA ALA A 93 12.13 -22.41 21.94
C ALA A 93 13.13 -22.78 23.05
#